data_AF-A0A952RG19-F1
#
_entry.id   AF-A0A952RG19-F1
#
_cell.length_a   1.000
_cell.length_b   1.000
_cell.length_c   1.000
_cell.angle_alpha   90.00
_cell.angle_beta   90.00
_cell.angle_gamma   90.00
#
_symmetry.space_group_name_H-M   'P 1'
#
loop_
_entity.id
_entity.type
_entity.pdbx_description
1 polymer ?
#
loop_
_entity_poly.entity_id
_entity_poly.type
_entity_poly.pdbx_seq_one_letter_code
_entity_poly.pdbx_strand_id
1 'polypeptide(L)'
;MCRDLGQRLIELRRQRGLTQDALAELTGIDTRDLRRIEAGANTTVHTLVGLAVALDVPIIELFRPPTTVTKRAPGRPTKRTAPEPPVMRFTRATRRPEVTGYVVERDVDGRPPKRPKKKPSSQRE
;
A
#
# COMPACT_ATOMS: atom_id res chain seq x y z
N MET A 1 3.27 6.13 -24.15
CA MET A 1 3.26 5.29 -22.93
C MET A 1 2.63 3.95 -23.26
N CYS A 2 3.33 2.86 -23.01
CA CYS A 2 2.89 1.49 -23.32
C CYS A 2 2.00 0.95 -22.19
N ARG A 3 0.74 1.39 -22.14
CA ARG A 3 -0.20 1.01 -21.08
C ARG A 3 -0.47 -0.49 -21.01
N ASP A 4 -0.56 -1.16 -22.15
CA ASP A 4 -0.91 -2.58 -22.21
C ASP A 4 0.20 -3.46 -21.61
N LEU A 5 1.47 -3.14 -21.89
CA LEU A 5 2.61 -3.82 -21.26
C LEU A 5 2.61 -3.65 -19.73
N GLY A 6 2.33 -2.43 -19.25
CA GLY A 6 2.21 -2.18 -17.81
C GLY A 6 1.09 -2.97 -17.15
N GLN A 7 -0.08 -3.08 -17.80
CA GLN A 7 -1.19 -3.91 -17.30
C GLN A 7 -0.86 -5.40 -17.34
N ARG A 8 -0.23 -5.88 -18.42
CA ARG A 8 0.19 -7.27 -18.54
C ARG A 8 1.20 -7.65 -17.44
N LEU A 9 2.11 -6.75 -17.11
CA LEU A 9 3.06 -6.94 -16.02
C LEU A 9 2.36 -7.04 -14.65
N ILE A 10 1.35 -6.19 -14.41
CA ILE A 10 0.52 -6.26 -13.19
C ILE A 10 -0.18 -7.62 -13.07
N GLU A 11 -0.72 -8.13 -14.18
CA GLU A 11 -1.40 -9.44 -14.21
C GLU A 11 -0.46 -10.58 -13.84
N LEU A 12 0.67 -10.68 -14.54
CA LEU A 12 1.65 -11.74 -14.32
C LEU A 12 2.19 -11.69 -12.88
N ARG A 13 2.48 -10.48 -12.38
CA ARG A 13 2.91 -10.30 -10.98
C ARG A 13 1.86 -10.79 -9.99
N ARG A 14 0.58 -10.48 -10.21
CA ARG A 14 -0.52 -10.91 -9.33
C ARG A 14 -0.79 -12.41 -9.42
N GLN A 15 -0.68 -13.01 -10.60
CA GLN A 15 -0.79 -14.46 -10.79
C GLN A 15 0.30 -15.20 -10.00
N ARG A 16 1.48 -14.58 -9.87
CA ARG A 16 2.59 -15.06 -9.04
C ARG A 16 2.44 -14.75 -7.53
N GLY A 17 1.41 -14.01 -7.13
CA GLY A 17 1.22 -13.58 -5.73
C GLY A 17 2.25 -12.56 -5.23
N LEU A 18 2.98 -11.90 -6.14
CA LEU A 18 4.07 -11.00 -5.77
C LEU A 18 3.57 -9.57 -5.50
N THR A 19 4.14 -8.91 -4.49
CA THR A 19 3.99 -7.46 -4.30
C THR A 19 4.90 -6.70 -5.27
N GLN A 20 4.69 -5.38 -5.42
CA GLN A 20 5.63 -4.56 -6.20
C GLN A 20 7.03 -4.62 -5.59
N ASP A 21 7.16 -4.50 -4.27
CA ASP A 21 8.44 -4.59 -3.58
C ASP A 21 9.13 -5.94 -3.83
N ALA A 22 8.40 -7.05 -3.72
CA ALA A 22 8.96 -8.37 -3.94
C ALA A 22 9.44 -8.57 -5.38
N LEU A 23 8.68 -8.12 -6.38
CA LEU A 23 9.13 -8.22 -7.78
C LEU A 23 10.34 -7.30 -8.04
N ALA A 24 10.36 -6.11 -7.47
CA ALA A 24 11.47 -5.17 -7.60
C ALA A 24 12.77 -5.74 -7.00
N GLU A 25 12.68 -6.35 -5.81
CA GLU A 25 13.79 -7.08 -5.19
C GLU A 25 14.29 -8.24 -6.07
N LEU A 26 13.39 -9.08 -6.60
CA LEU A 26 13.75 -10.19 -7.49
C LEU A 26 14.40 -9.73 -8.80
N THR A 27 14.04 -8.55 -9.29
CA THR A 27 14.60 -7.99 -10.53
C THR A 27 15.82 -7.09 -10.31
N GLY A 28 16.14 -6.75 -9.06
CA GLY A 28 17.24 -5.83 -8.73
C GLY A 28 16.98 -4.38 -9.17
N ILE A 29 15.71 -3.96 -9.30
CA ILE A 29 15.34 -2.57 -9.62
C ILE A 29 14.66 -1.89 -8.44
N ASP A 30 14.59 -0.56 -8.45
CA ASP A 30 13.86 0.19 -7.42
C ASP A 30 12.35 0.01 -7.57
N THR A 31 11.62 -0.16 -6.46
CA THR A 31 10.14 -0.26 -6.45
C THR A 31 9.48 0.92 -7.18
N ARG A 32 10.04 2.13 -7.07
CA ARG A 32 9.55 3.32 -7.79
C ARG A 32 9.60 3.12 -9.29
N ASP A 33 10.67 2.52 -9.80
CA ASP A 33 10.82 2.26 -11.22
C ASP A 33 9.87 1.16 -11.67
N LEU A 34 9.73 0.06 -10.91
CA LEU A 34 8.71 -0.94 -11.19
C LEU A 34 7.30 -0.32 -11.24
N ARG A 35 6.96 0.55 -10.29
CA ARG A 35 5.67 1.26 -10.25
C ARG A 35 5.46 2.16 -11.47
N ARG A 36 6.52 2.78 -12.00
CA ARG A 36 6.46 3.58 -13.23
C ARG A 36 6.27 2.70 -14.45
N ILE A 37 6.98 1.58 -14.53
CA ILE A 37 6.86 0.60 -15.62
C ILE A 37 5.43 0.04 -15.67
N GLU A 38 4.89 -0.38 -14.52
CA GLU A 38 3.48 -0.80 -14.41
C GLU A 38 2.47 0.31 -14.75
N ALA A 39 2.87 1.58 -14.66
CA ALA A 39 2.07 2.73 -15.10
C ALA A 39 2.21 3.04 -16.62
N GLY A 40 3.03 2.30 -17.35
CA GLY A 40 3.27 2.46 -18.79
C GLY A 40 4.45 3.36 -19.15
N ALA A 41 5.38 3.59 -18.21
CA ALA A 41 6.65 4.23 -18.52
C ALA A 41 7.53 3.32 -19.40
N ASN A 42 8.33 3.94 -20.27
CA ASN A 42 9.30 3.21 -21.06
C ASN A 42 10.41 2.65 -20.16
N THR A 43 10.99 1.53 -20.57
CA THR A 43 12.12 0.88 -19.89
C THR A 43 13.04 0.24 -20.91
N THR A 44 14.19 -0.27 -20.45
CA THR A 44 15.17 -0.93 -21.31
C THR A 44 14.79 -2.39 -21.57
N VAL A 45 15.27 -2.95 -22.68
CA VAL A 45 15.13 -4.38 -22.97
C VAL A 45 15.76 -5.24 -21.86
N HIS A 46 16.89 -4.82 -21.30
CA HIS A 46 17.55 -5.50 -20.19
C HIS A 46 16.62 -5.64 -18.98
N THR A 47 15.92 -4.56 -18.60
CA THR A 47 14.94 -4.60 -17.51
C THR A 47 13.74 -5.50 -17.85
N LEU A 48 13.27 -5.51 -19.10
CA LEU A 48 12.20 -6.41 -19.52
C LEU A 48 12.62 -7.89 -19.45
N VAL A 49 13.85 -8.22 -19.82
CA VAL A 49 14.41 -9.57 -19.67
C VAL A 49 14.48 -9.94 -18.18
N GLY A 50 14.96 -9.03 -17.33
CA GLY A 50 15.00 -9.25 -15.88
C GLY A 50 13.62 -9.52 -15.28
N LEU A 51 12.60 -8.73 -15.66
CA LEU A 51 11.20 -8.97 -15.30
C LEU A 51 10.69 -10.32 -15.83
N ALA A 52 11.06 -10.64 -17.07
CA ALA A 52 10.99 -11.95 -17.71
C ALA A 52 11.30 -13.12 -16.75
N VAL A 53 12.55 -13.10 -16.31
CA VAL A 53 13.20 -14.12 -15.49
C VAL A 53 12.61 -14.13 -14.07
N ALA A 54 12.43 -12.97 -13.44
CA ALA A 54 11.86 -12.89 -12.09
C ALA A 54 10.39 -13.37 -12.04
N LEU A 55 9.65 -13.13 -13.12
CA LEU A 55 8.30 -13.66 -13.32
C LEU A 55 8.31 -15.04 -13.96
N ASP A 56 9.46 -15.69 -14.11
CA ASP A 56 9.66 -17.03 -14.71
C ASP A 56 8.64 -17.37 -15.81
N VAL A 57 8.59 -16.45 -16.78
CA VAL A 57 7.79 -16.60 -18.00
C VAL A 57 8.66 -16.31 -19.22
N PRO A 58 8.31 -16.88 -20.38
CA PRO A 58 8.90 -16.44 -21.63
C PRO A 58 8.69 -14.93 -21.85
N ILE A 59 9.69 -14.22 -22.36
CA ILE A 59 9.60 -12.76 -22.57
C ILE A 59 8.40 -12.35 -23.45
N ILE A 60 7.98 -13.22 -24.36
CA ILE A 60 6.80 -13.01 -25.21
C ILE A 60 5.50 -12.85 -24.41
N GLU A 61 5.42 -13.40 -23.19
CA GLU A 61 4.26 -13.25 -22.31
C GLU A 61 4.05 -11.80 -21.87
N LEU A 62 5.12 -10.99 -21.79
CA LEU A 62 5.04 -9.56 -21.45
C LEU A 62 4.31 -8.73 -22.51
N PHE A 63 4.29 -9.23 -23.75
CA PHE A 63 3.71 -8.54 -24.91
C PHE A 63 2.32 -9.06 -25.30
N ARG A 64 1.80 -10.07 -24.59
CA ARG A 64 0.42 -10.49 -24.78
C ARG A 64 -0.54 -9.42 -24.27
N PRO A 65 -1.70 -9.23 -24.94
CA PRO A 65 -2.69 -8.27 -24.47
C PRO A 65 -3.16 -8.64 -23.06
N PRO A 66 -3.33 -7.65 -22.15
CA PRO A 66 -3.85 -7.91 -20.82
C PRO A 66 -5.29 -8.44 -20.89
N THR A 67 -5.59 -9.46 -20.10
CA THR A 67 -6.93 -10.06 -20.02
C THR A 67 -7.84 -9.37 -19.00
N THR A 68 -7.27 -8.57 -18.10
CA THR A 68 -7.92 -7.90 -16.97
C THR A 68 -7.44 -6.46 -16.85
N VAL A 69 -8.36 -5.50 -16.95
CA VAL A 69 -8.04 -4.10 -16.69
C VAL A 69 -8.15 -3.83 -15.20
N THR A 70 -7.02 -3.73 -14.52
CA THR A 70 -7.03 -3.47 -13.07
C THR A 70 -7.38 -2.00 -12.81
N LYS A 71 -8.59 -1.73 -12.28
CA LYS A 71 -8.91 -0.39 -11.74
C LYS A 71 -8.06 -0.17 -10.48
N ARG A 72 -7.28 0.91 -10.43
CA ARG A 72 -6.56 1.31 -9.20
C ARG A 72 -7.60 1.64 -8.13
N ALA A 73 -7.63 0.87 -7.04
CA ALA A 73 -8.45 1.21 -5.89
C ALA A 73 -7.99 2.57 -5.31
N PRO A 74 -8.91 3.42 -4.83
CA PRO A 74 -8.56 4.74 -4.31
C PRO A 74 -7.54 4.61 -3.16
N GLY A 75 -6.39 5.27 -3.33
CA GLY A 75 -5.23 5.13 -2.45
C GLY A 75 -5.36 5.77 -1.06
N ARG A 76 -6.54 6.30 -0.71
CA ARG A 76 -6.85 6.78 0.63
C ARG A 76 -7.87 5.83 1.25
N PRO A 77 -7.52 5.10 2.33
CA PRO A 77 -8.55 4.46 3.14
C PRO A 77 -9.56 5.53 3.52
N THR A 78 -10.85 5.30 3.24
CA THR A 78 -11.89 6.18 3.78
C THR A 78 -11.66 6.23 5.29
N LYS A 79 -11.67 7.43 5.86
CA LYS A 79 -11.52 7.61 7.30
C LYS A 79 -12.62 6.75 7.94
N ARG A 80 -12.28 5.60 8.53
CA ARG A 80 -13.22 4.87 9.37
C ARG A 80 -13.68 5.90 10.39
N THR A 81 -14.94 6.27 10.36
CA THR A 81 -15.54 7.15 11.36
C THR A 81 -15.24 6.49 12.70
N ALA A 82 -14.36 7.11 13.48
CA ALA A 82 -14.10 6.64 14.83
C ALA A 82 -15.46 6.61 15.56
N PRO A 83 -15.73 5.61 16.42
CA PRO A 83 -16.85 5.71 17.34
C PRO A 83 -16.74 7.06 18.08
N GLU A 84 -17.85 7.75 18.26
CA GLU A 84 -17.84 9.04 18.94
C GLU A 84 -17.09 8.90 20.27
N PRO A 85 -16.09 9.76 20.56
CA PRO A 85 -15.38 9.66 21.81
C PRO A 85 -16.39 9.81 22.95
N PRO A 86 -16.29 9.04 24.03
CA PRO A 86 -17.21 9.15 25.16
C PRO A 86 -17.20 10.60 25.65
N VAL A 87 -18.37 11.22 25.62
CA VAL A 87 -18.56 12.61 26.04
C VAL A 87 -18.29 12.69 27.55
N MET A 88 -17.09 13.14 27.91
CA MET A 88 -16.66 13.25 29.29
C MET A 88 -17.31 14.48 29.92
N ARG A 89 -18.42 14.28 30.65
CA ARG A 89 -19.09 15.36 31.39
C ARG A 89 -18.33 15.64 32.68
N PHE A 90 -17.60 16.74 32.72
CA PHE A 90 -16.99 17.23 33.95
C PHE A 90 -18.02 18.09 34.71
N THR A 91 -18.71 17.52 35.69
CA THR A 91 -19.46 18.30 36.66
C THR A 91 -18.48 18.90 37.69
N ARG A 92 -18.70 20.16 38.09
CA ARG A 92 -17.78 20.98 38.91
C ARG A 92 -17.75 20.59 40.39
N ALA A 93 -18.06 19.34 40.74
CA ALA A 93 -18.05 18.91 42.13
C ALA A 93 -17.54 17.48 42.23
N THR A 94 -16.58 17.32 43.16
CA THR A 94 -15.92 16.12 43.66
C THR A 94 -14.81 15.49 42.79
N ARG A 95 -13.68 15.25 43.48
CA ARG A 95 -12.42 14.71 42.97
C ARG A 95 -12.56 13.20 42.77
N ARG A 96 -11.92 12.70 41.69
CA ARG A 96 -11.74 11.31 41.21
C ARG A 96 -12.81 10.80 40.21
N PRO A 97 -12.47 10.69 38.92
CA PRO A 97 -13.16 9.76 38.04
C PRO A 97 -12.79 8.32 38.42
N GLU A 98 -13.78 7.51 38.78
CA GLU A 98 -13.67 6.06 38.85
C GLU A 98 -13.38 5.56 37.43
N VAL A 99 -12.17 5.06 37.18
CA VAL A 99 -11.79 4.51 35.86
C VAL A 99 -12.38 3.10 35.77
N THR A 100 -13.63 2.98 35.34
CA THR A 100 -14.15 1.69 34.88
C THR A 100 -13.35 1.30 33.63
N GLY A 101 -12.65 0.17 33.74
CA GLY A 101 -11.51 -0.20 32.89
C GLY A 101 -11.74 -0.14 31.38
N TYR A 102 -10.64 0.04 30.65
CA TYR A 102 -10.60 -0.12 29.20
C TYR A 102 -10.79 -1.60 28.85
N VAL A 103 -11.94 -1.95 28.27
CA VAL A 103 -12.08 -3.22 27.56
C VAL A 103 -11.34 -3.07 26.23
N VAL A 104 -10.16 -3.68 26.14
CA VAL A 104 -9.45 -3.81 24.87
C VAL A 104 -10.12 -4.95 24.11
N GLU A 105 -11.03 -4.62 23.18
CA GLU A 105 -11.44 -5.58 22.17
C GLU A 105 -10.17 -6.03 21.43
N ARG A 106 -9.88 -7.33 21.52
CA ARG A 106 -8.75 -7.91 20.80
C ARG A 106 -9.12 -7.98 19.33
N ASP A 107 -8.67 -7.02 18.54
CA ASP A 107 -8.65 -7.15 17.08
C ASP A 107 -7.81 -8.39 16.69
N VAL A 108 -8.37 -9.22 15.81
CA VAL A 108 -7.88 -10.57 15.44
C VAL A 108 -6.46 -10.57 14.83
N ASP A 109 -5.93 -9.42 14.42
CA ASP A 109 -4.71 -9.34 13.59
C ASP A 109 -3.42 -8.86 14.32
N GLY A 110 -3.43 -8.70 15.65
CA GLY A 110 -2.22 -8.61 16.49
C GLY A 110 -1.20 -7.50 16.17
N ARG A 111 -1.48 -6.55 15.26
CA ARG A 111 -0.52 -5.52 14.84
C ARG A 111 -0.80 -4.20 15.56
N PRO A 112 0.15 -3.66 16.35
CA PRO A 112 -0.07 -2.41 17.06
C PRO A 112 -0.28 -1.25 16.06
N PRO A 113 -1.15 -0.28 16.38
CA PRO A 113 -1.42 0.84 15.50
C PRO A 113 -0.16 1.69 15.28
N LYS A 114 0.08 2.12 14.03
CA LYS A 114 1.22 2.96 13.69
C LYS A 114 1.16 4.27 14.47
N ARG A 115 2.24 4.61 15.20
CA ARG A 115 2.34 5.89 15.93
C ARG A 115 2.17 7.08 14.96
N PRO A 116 1.38 8.10 15.32
CA PRO A 116 1.24 9.30 14.51
C PRO A 116 2.57 10.07 14.48
N LYS A 117 3.00 10.51 13.28
CA LYS A 117 4.19 11.36 13.11
C LYS A 117 3.93 12.74 13.74
N LYS A 118 4.74 13.16 14.72
CA LYS A 118 4.71 14.53 15.25
C LYS A 118 5.09 15.50 14.14
N LYS A 119 4.24 16.49 13.84
CA LYS A 119 4.64 17.64 13.01
C LYS A 119 5.62 18.50 13.82
N PRO A 120 6.74 18.98 13.24
CA PRO A 120 7.63 19.90 13.92
C PRO A 120 6.87 21.21 14.21
N SER A 121 6.98 21.68 15.44
CA SER A 121 6.44 22.95 15.91
C SER A 121 7.14 24.09 15.19
N SER A 122 6.40 24.76 14.29
CA SER A 122 6.74 26.09 13.80
C SER A 122 6.82 27.02 15.01
N GLN A 123 8.02 27.42 15.40
CA GLN A 123 8.21 28.59 16.25
C GLN A 123 7.71 29.80 15.46
N ARG A 124 6.79 30.55 16.06
CA ARG A 124 6.41 31.89 15.60
C ARG A 124 7.37 32.86 16.28
N GLU A 125 8.04 33.69 15.49
CA GLU A 125 8.46 35.03 15.92
C GLU A 125 7.24 35.95 15.93
#